data_AF-A0A1F6CKH2-F1
#
_entry.id   AF-A0A1F6CKH2-F1
#
_cell.length_a   1.000
_cell.length_b   1.000
_cell.length_c   1.000
_cell.angle_alpha   90.00
_cell.angle_beta   90.00
_cell.angle_gamma   90.00
#
_symmetry.space_group_name_H-M   'P 1'
#
loop_
_entity.id
_entity.type
_entity.pdbx_description
1 polymer ?
#
loop_
_entity_poly.entity_id
_entity_poly.type
_entity_poly.pdbx_seq_one_letter_code
_entity_poly.pdbx_strand_id
1 'polypeptide(L)'
;MKQVKEVLVSPYRGSETTYEMVKEQIEARWGEECAEEFDPHTDAMPFSSWLAQGYVVKKGQKALKSVTFVEVKDENDKVVKKIRQTVNLFHKRQVEKMT
;
A
#
# COMPACT_ATOMS: atom_id res chain seq x y z
N MET A 1 0.31 8.97 -31.75
CA MET A 1 0.10 7.77 -30.91
C MET A 1 -0.16 8.27 -29.49
N LYS A 2 -1.35 8.04 -28.93
CA LYS A 2 -1.62 8.42 -27.53
C LYS A 2 -0.84 7.45 -26.64
N GLN A 3 0.14 7.95 -25.88
CA GLN A 3 0.73 7.19 -24.78
C GLN A 3 -0.41 6.86 -23.81
N VAL A 4 -0.81 5.59 -23.76
CA VAL A 4 -1.67 5.10 -22.69
C VAL A 4 -0.80 5.20 -21.44
N LYS A 5 -1.01 6.22 -20.62
CA LYS A 5 -0.43 6.26 -19.27
C LYS A 5 -0.97 5.03 -18.55
N GLU A 6 -0.11 4.05 -18.26
CA GLU A 6 -0.45 2.95 -17.35
C GLU A 6 -0.82 3.60 -16.01
N VAL A 7 -2.11 3.61 -15.68
CA VAL A 7 -2.60 4.15 -14.40
C VAL A 7 -2.31 3.09 -13.35
N LEU A 8 -1.38 3.37 -12.44
CA LEU A 8 -1.13 2.52 -11.29
C LEU A 8 -2.33 2.58 -10.35
N VAL A 9 -2.80 1.42 -9.87
CA VAL A 9 -3.95 1.35 -8.98
C VAL A 9 -3.60 0.54 -7.74
N SER A 10 -3.59 1.21 -6.59
CA SER A 10 -3.45 0.59 -5.27
C SER A 10 -4.77 -0.03 -4.81
N PRO A 11 -4.73 -1.14 -4.05
CA PRO A 11 -5.92 -1.69 -3.38
C PRO A 11 -6.40 -0.84 -2.18
N TYR A 12 -5.81 0.34 -1.93
CA TYR A 12 -6.24 1.24 -0.85
C TYR A 12 -7.73 1.59 -0.94
N ARG A 13 -8.38 1.72 0.22
CA ARG A 13 -9.84 1.91 0.37
C ARG A 13 -10.23 3.16 1.17
N GLY A 14 -9.28 4.06 1.46
CA GLY A 14 -9.59 5.33 2.13
C GLY A 14 -9.57 5.30 3.67
N SER A 15 -8.85 4.37 4.30
CA SER A 15 -8.70 4.38 5.78
C SER A 15 -7.69 5.44 6.22
N GLU A 16 -8.16 6.52 6.83
CA GLU A 16 -7.33 7.63 7.33
C GLU A 16 -6.25 7.16 8.30
N THR A 17 -6.60 6.35 9.30
CA THR A 17 -5.64 5.79 10.26
C THR A 17 -4.54 4.98 9.57
N THR A 18 -4.89 4.26 8.50
CA THR A 18 -3.91 3.50 7.72
C THR A 18 -2.99 4.45 6.94
N TYR A 19 -3.55 5.52 6.38
CA TYR A 19 -2.79 6.53 5.67
C TYR A 19 -1.77 7.21 6.59
N GLU A 20 -2.18 7.70 7.76
CA GLU A 20 -1.30 8.37 8.73
C GLU A 20 -0.15 7.45 9.17
N MET A 21 -0.46 6.20 9.53
CA MET A 21 0.55 5.21 9.91
C MET A 21 1.60 4.96 8.82
N VAL A 22 1.18 4.94 7.55
CA VAL A 22 2.09 4.73 6.42
C VAL A 22 2.88 6.01 6.14
N LYS A 23 2.24 7.18 6.24
CA LYS A 23 2.85 8.50 6.09
C LYS A 23 3.98 8.73 7.08
N GLU A 24 3.77 8.44 8.37
CA GLU A 24 4.81 8.52 9.41
C GLU A 24 6.03 7.65 9.09
N GLN A 25 5.81 6.44 8.55
CA GLN A 25 6.91 5.56 8.15
C GLN A 25 7.65 6.04 6.90
N ILE A 26 6.96 6.72 5.98
CA ILE A 26 7.55 7.36 4.80
C ILE A 26 8.41 8.53 5.24
N GLU A 27 7.88 9.37 6.12
CA GLU A 27 8.59 10.52 6.71
C GLU A 27 9.88 10.08 7.41
N ALA A 28 9.79 9.07 8.28
CA ALA A 28 10.95 8.54 9.00
C ALA A 28 12.03 7.96 8.08
N ARG A 29 11.70 7.58 6.83
CA ARG A 29 12.64 6.99 5.87
C ARG A 29 13.20 7.97 4.85
N TRP A 30 12.38 8.92 4.42
CA TRP A 30 12.68 9.78 3.26
C TRP A 30 12.41 11.27 3.50
N GLY A 31 12.02 11.66 4.73
CA GLY A 31 11.76 13.03 5.12
C GLY A 31 10.31 13.48 4.91
N GLU A 32 9.98 14.61 5.52
CA GLU A 32 8.65 15.24 5.54
C GLU A 32 8.13 15.53 4.13
N GLU A 33 8.95 16.11 3.26
CA GLU A 33 8.60 16.40 1.86
C GLU A 33 8.07 15.16 1.13
N CYS A 34 8.73 14.00 1.31
CA CYS A 34 8.29 12.76 0.69
C CYS A 34 6.97 12.25 1.27
N ALA A 35 6.68 12.56 2.54
CA ALA A 35 5.46 12.16 3.22
C ALA A 35 4.29 13.08 2.86
N GLU A 36 4.52 14.36 2.60
CA GLU A 36 3.51 15.31 2.12
C GLU A 36 3.05 15.00 0.70
N GLU A 37 3.98 14.62 -0.18
CA GLU A 37 3.67 14.25 -1.57
C GLU A 37 3.07 12.84 -1.72
N PHE A 38 2.94 12.08 -0.63
CA PHE A 38 2.53 10.68 -0.68
C PHE A 38 1.05 10.52 -1.07
N ASP A 39 0.79 9.83 -2.19
CA ASP A 39 -0.54 9.40 -2.59
C ASP A 39 -0.75 7.88 -2.36
N PRO A 40 -1.57 7.46 -1.38
CA PRO A 40 -1.80 6.04 -1.10
C PRO A 40 -2.49 5.27 -2.23
N HIS A 41 -3.15 5.96 -3.18
CA HIS A 41 -3.83 5.32 -4.31
C HIS A 41 -2.88 4.89 -5.43
N THR A 42 -1.66 5.43 -5.46
CA THR A 42 -0.69 5.18 -6.53
C THR A 42 0.69 4.78 -6.00
N ASP A 43 1.08 5.28 -4.83
CA ASP A 43 2.45 5.23 -4.37
C ASP A 43 2.76 4.08 -3.41
N ALA A 44 1.76 3.46 -2.78
CA ALA A 44 1.99 2.34 -1.86
C ALA A 44 1.00 1.21 -2.08
N MET A 45 1.51 0.00 -2.30
CA MET A 45 0.70 -1.20 -2.48
C MET A 45 1.50 -2.47 -2.12
N PRO A 46 0.83 -3.62 -1.94
CA PRO A 46 1.49 -4.90 -1.67
C PRO A 46 2.41 -5.35 -2.81
N PHE A 47 3.37 -6.22 -2.49
CA PHE A 47 4.30 -6.80 -3.48
C PHE A 47 3.57 -7.42 -4.68
N SER A 48 2.50 -8.18 -4.44
CA SER A 48 1.71 -8.81 -5.50
C SER A 48 1.05 -7.80 -6.43
N SER A 49 0.59 -6.65 -5.91
CA SER A 49 0.01 -5.57 -6.71
C SER A 49 1.05 -4.87 -7.58
N TRP A 50 2.27 -4.67 -7.06
CA TRP A 50 3.39 -4.18 -7.87
C TRP A 50 3.77 -5.17 -8.98
N LEU A 51 3.86 -6.46 -8.64
CA LEU A 51 4.19 -7.51 -9.59
C LEU A 51 3.17 -7.59 -10.73
N ALA A 52 1.88 -7.51 -10.41
CA ALA A 52 0.81 -7.49 -11.41
C ALA A 52 0.86 -6.27 -12.35
N GLN A 53 1.53 -5.19 -11.93
CA GLN A 53 1.73 -3.96 -12.70
C GLN A 53 3.10 -3.92 -13.39
N GLY A 54 3.86 -5.03 -13.39
CA GLY A 54 5.16 -5.10 -14.04
C GLY A 54 6.28 -4.42 -13.25
N TYR A 55 6.16 -4.34 -11.93
CA TYR A 55 7.18 -3.81 -11.04
C TYR A 55 7.62 -4.86 -10.02
N VAL A 56 8.89 -4.83 -9.64
CA VAL A 56 9.45 -5.68 -8.60
C VAL A 56 10.06 -4.82 -7.49
N VAL A 57 9.94 -5.29 -6.25
CA VAL A 57 10.60 -4.65 -5.11
C VAL A 57 12.10 -4.88 -5.19
N LYS A 58 12.89 -3.79 -5.11
CA LYS A 58 14.35 -3.82 -5.10
C LYS A 58 14.86 -4.71 -3.97
N LYS A 59 15.96 -5.42 -4.21
CA LYS A 59 16.56 -6.34 -3.21
C LYS A 59 16.91 -5.60 -1.92
N GLY A 60 16.58 -6.20 -0.77
CA GLY A 60 16.91 -5.68 0.56
C GLY A 60 15.96 -4.61 1.11
N GLN A 61 14.93 -4.21 0.35
CA GLN A 61 13.94 -3.24 0.82
C GLN A 61 13.05 -3.81 1.93
N LYS A 62 12.82 -3.02 2.98
CA LYS A 62 11.90 -3.35 4.07
C LYS A 62 10.50 -2.82 3.77
N ALA A 63 9.47 -3.62 4.03
CA ALA A 63 8.08 -3.19 3.87
C ALA A 63 7.70 -2.05 4.83
N LEU A 64 6.76 -1.21 4.40
CA LEU A 64 5.95 -0.36 5.26
C LEU A 64 4.83 -1.21 5.87
N LYS A 65 4.51 -0.99 7.15
CA LYS A 65 3.50 -1.76 7.87
C LYS A 65 2.18 -1.00 7.92
N SER A 66 1.19 -1.51 7.21
CA SER A 66 -0.19 -1.05 7.28
C SER A 66 -1.02 -2.01 8.14
N VAL A 67 -2.12 -1.53 8.71
CA VAL A 67 -3.08 -2.34 9.45
C VAL A 67 -4.43 -2.28 8.76
N THR A 68 -5.10 -3.41 8.64
CA THR A 68 -6.49 -3.49 8.21
C THR A 68 -7.28 -4.33 9.21
N PHE A 69 -8.59 -4.17 9.23
CA PHE A 69 -9.49 -4.95 10.07
C PHE A 69 -10.41 -5.79 9.19
N VAL A 70 -10.33 -7.10 9.33
CA VAL A 70 -11.24 -8.02 8.65
C VAL A 70 -12.38 -8.36 9.59
N GLU A 71 -13.60 -8.09 9.15
CA GLU A 71 -14.81 -8.46 9.87
C GLU A 71 -15.11 -9.94 9.62
N VAL A 72 -15.18 -10.72 10.68
CA VAL A 72 -15.65 -12.11 10.66
C VAL A 72 -17.14 -12.07 10.95
N LYS A 73 -17.92 -12.63 10.02
CA LYS A 73 -19.36 -12.74 10.11
C LYS A 73 -19.79 -14.17 10.46
N ASP A 74 -20.91 -14.31 11.14
CA ASP A 74 -21.58 -15.60 11.34
C ASP A 74 -22.43 -16.00 10.12
N GLU A 75 -23.14 -17.13 10.23
CA GLU A 75 -24.05 -17.66 9.20
C GLU A 75 -25.22 -16.71 8.88
N ASN A 76 -25.50 -15.72 9.74
CA ASN A 76 -26.55 -14.72 9.56
C ASN A 76 -25.99 -13.36 9.12
N ASP A 77 -24.77 -13.32 8.56
CA ASP A 77 -24.08 -12.11 8.10
C ASP A 77 -23.76 -11.09 9.21
N LYS A 78 -23.93 -11.45 10.49
CA LYS A 78 -23.68 -10.55 11.61
C LYS A 78 -22.21 -10.56 11.96
N VAL A 79 -21.60 -9.38 12.08
CA VAL A 79 -20.19 -9.23 12.48
C VAL A 79 -20.01 -9.71 13.92
N VAL A 80 -19.30 -10.83 14.11
CA VAL A 80 -19.02 -11.43 15.42
C VAL A 80 -17.63 -11.10 15.94
N LYS A 81 -16.69 -10.74 15.06
CA LYS A 81 -15.32 -10.39 15.46
C LYS A 81 -14.66 -9.49 14.42
N LYS A 82 -13.76 -8.60 14.85
CA LYS A 82 -12.82 -7.91 13.97
C LYS A 82 -11.42 -8.45 14.22
N ILE A 83 -10.76 -8.92 13.17
CA ILE A 83 -9.39 -9.41 13.22
C ILE A 83 -8.48 -8.32 12.66
N ARG A 84 -7.57 -7.83 13.50
CA ARG A 84 -6.49 -6.95 13.06
C ARG A 84 -5.52 -7.76 12.20
N GLN A 85 -5.28 -7.31 10.98
CA GLN A 85 -4.29 -7.88 10.07
C GLN A 85 -3.26 -6.82 9.70
N THR A 86 -2.00 -7.22 9.64
CA THR A 86 -0.92 -6.37 9.17
C THR A 86 -0.68 -6.65 7.69
N VAL A 87 -0.71 -5.60 6.87
CA VAL A 87 -0.41 -5.66 5.44
C VAL A 87 0.96 -5.04 5.20
N ASN A 88 1.80 -5.74 4.46
CA ASN A 88 3.10 -5.23 4.04
C ASN A 88 2.92 -4.46 2.72
N LEU A 89 3.23 -3.17 2.76
CA LEU A 89 3.21 -2.29 1.59
C LEU A 89 4.64 -1.92 1.18
N PHE A 90 4.80 -1.56 -0.08
CA PHE A 90 6.05 -1.02 -0.61
C PHE A 90 5.74 0.29 -1.34
N HIS A 91 6.56 1.30 -1.09
CA HIS A 91 6.42 2.60 -1.74
C HIS A 91 7.00 2.57 -3.17
N LYS A 92 6.55 3.44 -4.07
CA LYS A 92 7.07 3.56 -5.46
C LYS A 92 8.59 3.72 -5.54
N ARG A 93 9.21 4.33 -4.52
CA ARG A 93 10.67 4.49 -4.42
C ARG A 93 11.42 3.15 -4.20
N GLN A 94 10.73 2.14 -3.68
CA GLN A 94 11.27 0.82 -3.33
C GLN A 94 11.16 -0.21 -4.47
N VAL A 95 10.49 0.14 -5.56
CA VAL A 95 10.27 -0.77 -6.69
C VAL A 95 11.02 -0.29 -7.94
N GLU A 96 11.18 -1.19 -8.89
CA GLU A 96 11.72 -0.94 -10.22
C GLU A 96 10.90 -1.71 -11.27
N LYS A 97 10.88 -1.20 -12.50
CA LYS A 97 10.16 -1.84 -13.60
C LYS A 97 10.84 -3.16 -13.94
N MET A 98 10.06 -4.22 -14.11
CA MET A 98 10.56 -5.51 -14.59
C MET A 98 10.94 -5.36 -16.07
N THR A 99 12.19 -5.68 -16.37
CA THR A 99 12.72 -5.75 -17.73
C THR A 99 12.30 -7.03 -18.42
#